data_AF-A0A1J5LHK2-F1
#
_entry.id   AF-A0A1J5LHK2-F1
#
_cell.length_a   1.000
_cell.length_b   1.000
_cell.length_c   1.000
_cell.angle_alpha   90.00
_cell.angle_beta   90.00
_cell.angle_gamma   90.00
#
_symmetry.space_group_name_H-M   'P 1'
#
loop_
_entity.id
_entity.type
_entity.pdbx_description
1 polymer ?
#
loop_
_entity_poly.entity_id
_entity_poly.type
_entity_poly.pdbx_seq_one_letter_code
_entity_poly.pdbx_strand_id
1 'polypeptide(L)'
;MKPFYKATLFLVLVFLLEIVFRNGLLIHFMPFQLPYNANILIGFTGFTICCWFITKRFCKWDNMSLKDLGISFLSNNRKDFFYGFVIGVILWGIVSLAQSYFAGFSWVLRPNVSLVNIFYGLLFIFIADLGTELFYRGYPLTRYKDSFGYLWAIIIMFLFVSLKSYSPGLSGELLFYALLIPGLHTIFFSIIYFKTKRLGAAVGLHTGANFITISIFDLRVTNPNQAIPSGIFDSNVAVDTLSLTAVQMPWVVMASLLSIVVYFWWQKE
;
A
#
# COMPACT_ATOMS: atom_id res chain seq x y z
N MET A 1 -30.57 0.48 -0.85
CA MET A 1 -29.53 0.19 0.16
C MET A 1 -28.71 1.46 0.41
N LYS A 2 -28.55 1.89 1.66
CA LYS A 2 -27.77 3.11 2.01
C LYS A 2 -26.30 2.97 1.54
N PRO A 3 -25.60 4.08 1.21
CA PRO A 3 -24.25 3.98 0.61
C PRO A 3 -23.25 3.22 1.46
N PHE A 4 -23.26 3.39 2.79
CA PHE A 4 -22.36 2.67 3.70
C PHE A 4 -22.56 1.14 3.67
N TYR A 5 -23.78 0.63 3.53
CA TYR A 5 -24.00 -0.82 3.41
C TYR A 5 -23.36 -1.38 2.14
N LYS A 6 -23.42 -0.63 1.03
CA LYS A 6 -22.73 -1.01 -0.22
C LYS A 6 -21.21 -0.94 -0.05
N ALA A 7 -20.69 0.06 0.66
CA ALA A 7 -19.27 0.18 0.97
C ALA A 7 -18.78 -1.03 1.80
N THR A 8 -19.52 -1.41 2.85
CA THR A 8 -19.19 -2.58 3.66
C THR A 8 -19.27 -3.87 2.85
N LEU A 9 -20.31 -4.05 2.03
CA LEU A 9 -20.43 -5.22 1.15
C LEU A 9 -19.26 -5.29 0.16
N PHE A 10 -18.88 -4.15 -0.43
CA PHE A 10 -17.71 -4.06 -1.31
C PHE A 10 -16.45 -4.53 -0.56
N LEU A 11 -16.21 -4.01 0.65
CA LEU A 11 -15.03 -4.38 1.43
C LEU A 11 -15.00 -5.88 1.76
N VAL A 12 -16.14 -6.46 2.15
CA VAL A 12 -16.25 -7.89 2.44
C VAL A 12 -15.95 -8.73 1.20
N LEU A 13 -16.56 -8.40 0.05
CA LEU A 13 -16.33 -9.14 -1.19
C LEU A 13 -14.87 -9.09 -1.63
N VAL A 14 -14.26 -7.90 -1.62
CA VAL A 14 -12.86 -7.75 -2.03
C VAL A 14 -11.92 -8.40 -1.01
N PHE A 15 -12.22 -8.35 0.29
CA PHE A 15 -11.46 -9.07 1.31
C PHE A 15 -11.46 -10.59 1.09
N LEU A 16 -12.62 -11.17 0.76
CA LEU A 16 -12.71 -12.60 0.42
C LEU A 16 -11.87 -12.94 -0.82
N LEU A 17 -11.89 -12.08 -1.85
CA LEU A 17 -11.02 -12.26 -3.01
C LEU A 17 -9.54 -12.14 -2.66
N GLU A 18 -9.18 -11.25 -1.73
CA GLU A 18 -7.82 -11.14 -1.25
C GLU A 18 -7.32 -12.47 -0.69
N ILE A 19 -8.14 -13.14 0.12
CA ILE A 19 -7.83 -14.48 0.65
C ILE A 19 -7.69 -15.49 -0.48
N VAL A 20 -8.59 -15.49 -1.47
CA VAL A 20 -8.56 -16.43 -2.59
C VAL A 20 -7.29 -16.27 -3.43
N PHE A 21 -6.92 -15.03 -3.75
CA PHE A 21 -5.86 -14.72 -4.71
C PHE A 21 -4.49 -14.51 -4.08
N ARG A 22 -4.38 -13.72 -3.00
CA ARG A 22 -3.08 -13.34 -2.39
C ARG A 22 -2.60 -14.35 -1.36
N ASN A 23 -3.51 -15.01 -0.63
CA ASN A 23 -3.11 -16.06 0.32
C ASN A 23 -2.96 -17.44 -0.35
N GLY A 24 -3.04 -17.49 -1.67
CA GLY A 24 -2.63 -18.63 -2.48
C GLY A 24 -3.63 -19.78 -2.58
N LEU A 25 -4.90 -19.59 -2.18
CA LEU A 25 -5.93 -20.63 -2.36
C LEU A 25 -6.03 -21.07 -3.83
N LEU A 26 -5.97 -20.12 -4.77
CA LEU A 26 -6.04 -20.40 -6.20
C LEU A 26 -4.82 -21.17 -6.73
N ILE A 27 -3.64 -20.96 -6.12
CA ILE A 27 -2.39 -21.64 -6.50
C ILE A 27 -2.49 -23.16 -6.25
N HIS A 28 -3.24 -23.59 -5.23
CA HIS A 28 -3.43 -25.00 -4.91
C HIS A 28 -4.18 -25.78 -6.00
N PHE A 29 -4.89 -25.08 -6.90
CA PHE A 29 -5.67 -25.69 -7.98
C PHE A 29 -5.01 -25.56 -9.37
N MET A 30 -3.82 -24.95 -9.47
CA MET A 30 -3.13 -24.83 -10.76
C MET A 30 -2.53 -26.20 -11.17
N PRO A 31 -2.73 -26.64 -12.43
CA PRO A 31 -2.24 -27.94 -12.89
C PRO A 31 -0.73 -27.98 -13.19
N PHE A 32 -0.01 -26.88 -12.93
CA PHE A 32 1.43 -26.74 -13.19
C PHE A 32 2.10 -25.96 -12.05
N GLN A 33 3.42 -26.17 -11.87
CA GLN A 33 4.22 -25.44 -10.89
C GLN A 33 4.99 -24.31 -11.58
N LEU A 34 4.72 -23.08 -11.18
CA LEU A 34 5.55 -21.92 -11.54
C LEU A 34 6.54 -21.60 -10.41
N PRO A 35 7.60 -20.83 -10.69
CA PRO A 35 8.41 -20.19 -9.66
C PRO A 35 7.53 -19.42 -8.67
N TYR A 36 7.89 -19.48 -7.38
CA TYR A 36 7.07 -18.92 -6.30
C TYR A 36 6.72 -17.44 -6.53
N ASN A 37 7.69 -16.62 -6.90
CA ASN A 37 7.50 -15.20 -7.21
C ASN A 37 6.46 -14.97 -8.33
N ALA A 38 6.49 -15.80 -9.38
CA ALA A 38 5.54 -15.73 -10.50
C ALA A 38 4.12 -16.10 -10.07
N ASN A 39 3.98 -17.15 -9.25
CA ASN A 39 2.68 -17.52 -8.66
C ASN A 39 2.08 -16.38 -7.85
N ILE A 40 2.87 -15.74 -6.99
CA ILE A 40 2.40 -14.60 -6.20
C ILE A 40 2.05 -13.41 -7.10
N LEU A 41 2.85 -13.09 -8.12
CA LEU A 41 2.55 -12.02 -9.07
C LEU A 41 1.21 -12.26 -9.80
N ILE A 42 0.95 -13.49 -10.24
CA ILE A 42 -0.34 -13.87 -10.84
C ILE A 42 -1.49 -13.68 -9.85
N GLY A 43 -1.31 -14.09 -8.59
CA GLY A 43 -2.29 -13.87 -7.53
C GLY A 43 -2.63 -12.38 -7.35
N PHE A 44 -1.62 -11.52 -7.19
CA PHE A 44 -1.83 -10.07 -7.07
C PHE A 44 -2.42 -9.44 -8.33
N THR A 45 -2.05 -9.93 -9.50
CA THR A 45 -2.62 -9.48 -10.79
C THR A 45 -4.11 -9.84 -10.87
N GLY A 46 -4.46 -11.10 -10.58
CA GLY A 46 -5.84 -11.56 -10.53
C GLY A 46 -6.68 -10.78 -9.52
N PHE A 47 -6.15 -10.58 -8.32
CA PHE A 47 -6.78 -9.75 -7.28
C PHE A 47 -7.06 -8.33 -7.79
N THR A 48 -6.07 -7.68 -8.41
CA THR A 48 -6.19 -6.31 -8.95
C THR A 48 -7.23 -6.22 -10.05
N ILE A 49 -7.25 -7.20 -10.96
CA ILE A 49 -8.25 -7.31 -12.03
C ILE A 49 -9.65 -7.46 -11.43
N CYS A 50 -9.83 -8.32 -10.43
CA CYS A 50 -11.12 -8.47 -9.77
C CYS A 50 -11.55 -7.21 -9.02
N CYS A 51 -10.64 -6.53 -8.31
CA CYS A 51 -10.90 -5.24 -7.68
C CYS A 51 -11.42 -4.22 -8.70
N TRP A 52 -10.78 -4.14 -9.87
CA TRP A 52 -11.21 -3.27 -10.96
C TRP A 52 -12.64 -3.57 -11.42
N PHE A 53 -12.96 -4.84 -11.65
CA PHE A 53 -14.30 -5.24 -12.09
C PHE A 53 -15.38 -5.00 -11.02
N ILE A 54 -15.09 -5.31 -9.76
CA ILE A 54 -16.00 -5.05 -8.65
C ILE A 54 -16.22 -3.54 -8.50
N THR A 55 -15.16 -2.73 -8.52
CA THR A 55 -15.27 -1.27 -8.47
C THR A 55 -16.16 -0.75 -9.60
N LYS A 56 -15.94 -1.19 -10.84
CA LYS A 56 -16.83 -0.84 -11.97
C LYS A 56 -18.28 -1.23 -11.73
N ARG A 57 -18.53 -2.44 -11.21
CA ARG A 57 -19.89 -2.94 -10.96
C ARG A 57 -20.62 -2.13 -9.89
N PHE A 58 -19.92 -1.81 -8.80
CA PHE A 58 -20.46 -1.02 -7.71
C PHE A 58 -20.64 0.45 -8.10
N CYS A 59 -19.72 1.06 -8.87
CA CYS A 59 -19.94 2.36 -9.49
C CYS A 59 -21.21 2.39 -10.33
N LYS A 60 -21.39 1.39 -11.21
CA LYS A 60 -22.61 1.28 -12.03
C LYS A 60 -23.87 1.13 -11.17
N TRP A 61 -23.81 0.40 -10.06
CA TRP A 61 -24.94 0.24 -9.14
C TRP A 61 -25.33 1.55 -8.43
N ASP A 62 -24.40 2.50 -8.33
CA ASP A 62 -24.60 3.81 -7.72
C ASP A 62 -24.71 4.95 -8.75
N ASN A 63 -24.85 4.63 -10.03
CA ASN A 63 -24.83 5.60 -11.13
C ASN A 63 -23.60 6.54 -11.10
N MET A 64 -22.47 6.05 -10.57
CA MET A 64 -21.19 6.74 -10.61
C MET A 64 -20.39 6.31 -11.82
N SER A 65 -19.62 7.25 -12.35
CA SER A 65 -18.55 6.99 -13.27
C SER A 65 -17.25 6.66 -12.52
N LEU A 66 -16.29 6.03 -13.21
CA LEU A 66 -14.94 5.86 -12.67
C LEU A 66 -14.22 7.21 -12.44
N LYS A 67 -14.62 8.26 -13.17
CA LYS A 67 -14.07 9.61 -12.99
C LYS A 67 -14.43 10.19 -11.62
N ASP A 68 -15.57 9.81 -11.06
CA ASP A 68 -15.99 10.23 -9.71
C ASP A 68 -15.11 9.63 -8.62
N LEU A 69 -14.42 8.52 -8.92
CA LEU A 69 -13.38 7.94 -8.07
C LEU A 69 -11.98 8.48 -8.39
N GLY A 70 -11.88 9.50 -9.25
CA GLY A 70 -10.60 10.02 -9.71
C GLY A 70 -9.84 9.08 -10.64
N ILE A 71 -10.53 8.10 -11.25
CA ILE A 71 -9.96 7.19 -12.25
C ILE A 71 -10.27 7.72 -13.65
N SER A 72 -9.23 8.14 -14.34
CA SER A 72 -9.27 8.76 -15.65
C SER A 72 -7.97 8.46 -16.39
N PHE A 73 -8.08 8.21 -17.71
CA PHE A 73 -6.92 8.01 -18.59
C PHE A 73 -6.34 9.32 -19.12
N LEU A 74 -6.89 10.46 -18.70
CA LEU A 74 -6.40 11.79 -19.09
C LEU A 74 -5.00 12.07 -18.55
N SER A 75 -4.28 12.96 -19.23
CA SER A 75 -2.89 13.33 -18.94
C SER A 75 -2.66 13.77 -17.49
N ASN A 76 -3.63 14.43 -16.86
CA ASN A 76 -3.51 14.91 -15.48
C ASN A 76 -3.36 13.78 -14.46
N ASN A 77 -4.04 12.64 -14.63
CA ASN A 77 -3.87 11.50 -13.73
C ASN A 77 -2.49 10.84 -13.87
N ARG A 78 -1.92 10.86 -15.09
CA ARG A 78 -0.57 10.36 -15.33
C ARG A 78 0.48 11.25 -14.67
N LYS A 79 0.31 12.58 -14.78
CA LYS A 79 1.16 13.57 -14.10
C LYS A 79 1.10 13.40 -12.58
N ASP A 80 -0.11 13.27 -12.04
CA ASP A 80 -0.29 13.10 -10.60
C ASP A 80 0.25 11.77 -10.08
N PHE A 81 0.14 10.69 -10.86
CA PHE A 81 0.84 9.45 -10.56
C PHE A 81 2.35 9.67 -10.49
N PHE A 82 2.95 10.35 -11.47
CA PHE A 82 4.39 10.59 -11.48
C PHE A 82 4.84 11.48 -10.31
N TYR A 83 4.10 12.56 -10.02
CA TYR A 83 4.37 13.39 -8.85
C TYR A 83 4.22 12.61 -7.55
N GLY A 84 3.15 11.83 -7.40
CA GLY A 84 2.96 10.93 -6.27
C GLY A 84 4.15 9.99 -6.11
N PHE A 85 4.56 9.32 -7.19
CA PHE A 85 5.69 8.39 -7.20
C PHE A 85 6.98 9.04 -6.74
N VAL A 86 7.35 10.19 -7.30
CA VAL A 86 8.55 10.93 -6.90
C VAL A 86 8.48 11.37 -5.44
N ILE A 87 7.34 11.90 -4.99
CA ILE A 87 7.13 12.30 -3.59
C ILE A 87 7.27 11.08 -2.67
N GLY A 88 6.70 9.93 -3.06
CA GLY A 88 6.75 8.69 -2.28
C GLY A 88 8.18 8.19 -2.12
N VAL A 89 8.94 8.15 -3.21
CA VAL A 89 10.36 7.80 -3.21
C VAL A 89 11.15 8.72 -2.29
N ILE A 90 10.96 10.03 -2.39
CA ILE A 90 11.70 11.00 -1.57
C ILE A 90 11.34 10.86 -0.09
N LEU A 91 10.05 10.87 0.25
CA LEU A 91 9.61 10.87 1.65
C LEU A 91 9.99 9.55 2.34
N TRP A 92 9.72 8.39 1.73
CA TRP A 92 10.07 7.11 2.32
C TRP A 92 11.58 6.85 2.27
N GLY A 93 12.30 7.38 1.27
CA GLY A 93 13.75 7.35 1.25
C GLY A 93 14.37 8.11 2.42
N ILE A 94 13.87 9.30 2.74
CA ILE A 94 14.27 10.06 3.94
C ILE A 94 14.01 9.23 5.21
N VAL A 95 12.87 8.55 5.29
CA VAL A 95 12.54 7.72 6.46
C VAL A 95 13.45 6.50 6.56
N SER A 96 13.79 5.84 5.46
CA SER A 96 14.78 4.75 5.45
C SER A 96 16.16 5.22 5.92
N LEU A 97 16.58 6.43 5.55
CA LEU A 97 17.85 7.00 6.03
C LEU A 97 17.78 7.38 7.51
N ALA A 98 16.67 7.97 7.96
CA ALA A 98 16.45 8.24 9.38
C ALA A 98 16.42 6.94 10.20
N GLN A 99 15.79 5.89 9.68
CA GLN A 99 15.77 4.56 10.28
C GLN A 99 17.17 4.00 10.49
N SER A 100 18.06 4.09 9.50
CA SER A 100 19.46 3.67 9.69
C SER A 100 20.18 4.48 10.76
N TYR A 101 19.97 5.79 10.78
CA TYR A 101 20.60 6.66 11.77
C TYR A 101 20.14 6.35 13.20
N PHE A 102 18.84 6.27 13.44
CA PHE A 102 18.30 6.04 14.78
C PHE A 102 18.52 4.62 15.29
N ALA A 103 18.50 3.62 14.40
CA ALA A 103 18.75 2.24 14.78
C ALA A 103 20.24 1.87 14.82
N GLY A 104 21.14 2.76 14.39
CA GLY A 104 22.59 2.56 14.54
C GLY A 104 23.21 1.61 13.52
N PHE A 105 22.66 1.53 12.31
CA PHE A 105 23.22 0.73 11.21
C PHE A 105 23.55 1.59 9.99
N SER A 106 24.26 1.00 9.03
CA SER A 106 24.57 1.61 7.74
C SER A 106 23.99 0.78 6.60
N TRP A 107 23.46 1.48 5.58
CA TRP A 107 23.05 0.86 4.33
C TRP A 107 24.28 0.45 3.52
N VAL A 108 24.40 -0.84 3.21
CA VAL A 108 25.49 -1.41 2.40
C VAL A 108 24.93 -2.02 1.14
N LEU A 109 25.67 -1.87 0.04
CA LEU A 109 25.29 -2.43 -1.25
C LEU A 109 25.31 -3.96 -1.20
N ARG A 110 24.21 -4.61 -1.62
CA ARG A 110 24.20 -6.08 -1.76
C ARG A 110 25.12 -6.51 -2.91
N PRO A 111 25.87 -7.62 -2.77
CA PRO A 111 26.84 -8.05 -3.78
C PRO A 111 26.21 -8.45 -5.12
N ASN A 112 24.94 -8.84 -5.14
CA ASN A 112 24.26 -9.39 -6.33
C ASN A 112 23.07 -8.53 -6.77
N VAL A 113 23.30 -7.23 -6.99
CA VAL A 113 22.26 -6.31 -7.48
C VAL A 113 21.96 -6.60 -8.95
N SER A 114 20.67 -6.72 -9.29
CA SER A 114 20.21 -6.93 -10.67
C SER A 114 19.17 -5.87 -11.06
N LEU A 115 19.44 -5.16 -12.15
CA LEU A 115 18.49 -4.19 -12.73
C LEU A 115 17.18 -4.86 -13.14
N VAL A 116 17.23 -6.11 -13.58
CA VAL A 116 16.04 -6.90 -13.92
C VAL A 116 15.18 -7.12 -12.68
N ASN A 117 15.81 -7.40 -11.53
CA ASN A 117 15.10 -7.58 -10.26
C ASN A 117 14.45 -6.28 -9.77
N ILE A 118 15.12 -5.14 -9.95
CA ILE A 118 14.58 -3.82 -9.60
C ILE A 118 13.37 -3.49 -10.47
N PHE A 119 13.46 -3.71 -11.78
CA PHE A 119 12.35 -3.47 -12.71
C PHE A 119 11.17 -4.40 -12.44
N TYR A 120 11.44 -5.69 -12.19
CA TYR A 120 10.42 -6.65 -11.77
C TYR A 120 9.75 -6.20 -10.46
N GLY A 121 10.53 -5.75 -9.47
CA GLY A 121 10.01 -5.23 -8.21
C GLY A 121 9.09 -4.04 -8.40
N LEU A 122 9.49 -3.06 -9.22
CA LEU A 122 8.65 -1.91 -9.54
C LEU A 122 7.32 -2.32 -10.19
N LEU A 123 7.35 -3.23 -11.16
CA LEU A 123 6.14 -3.72 -11.83
C LEU A 123 5.21 -4.44 -10.85
N PHE A 124 5.77 -5.34 -10.04
CA PHE A 124 5.02 -6.08 -9.03
C PHE A 124 4.35 -5.12 -8.05
N ILE A 125 5.12 -4.17 -7.49
CA ILE A 125 4.66 -3.19 -6.51
C ILE A 125 3.55 -2.32 -7.11
N PHE A 126 3.73 -1.83 -8.33
CA PHE A 126 2.70 -1.05 -9.02
C PHE A 126 1.37 -1.82 -9.14
N ILE A 127 1.42 -3.09 -9.54
CA ILE A 127 0.21 -3.94 -9.65
C ILE A 127 -0.42 -4.13 -8.27
N ALA A 128 0.38 -4.48 -7.28
CA ALA A 128 -0.08 -4.70 -5.91
C ALA A 128 -0.74 -3.47 -5.30
N ASP A 129 -0.12 -2.30 -5.48
CA ASP A 129 -0.60 -1.04 -4.94
C ASP A 129 -1.82 -0.53 -5.70
N LEU A 130 -1.90 -0.74 -7.02
CA LEU A 130 -3.11 -0.45 -7.78
C LEU A 130 -4.32 -1.24 -7.25
N GLY A 131 -4.17 -2.54 -7.02
CA GLY A 131 -5.22 -3.37 -6.42
C GLY A 131 -5.59 -2.89 -5.02
N THR A 132 -4.59 -2.54 -4.21
CA THR A 132 -4.76 -2.05 -2.84
C THR A 132 -5.47 -0.70 -2.78
N GLU A 133 -5.12 0.24 -3.65
CA GLU A 133 -5.78 1.54 -3.75
C GLU A 133 -7.20 1.43 -4.32
N LEU A 134 -7.49 0.48 -5.21
CA LEU A 134 -8.87 0.20 -5.63
C LEU A 134 -9.71 -0.43 -4.52
N PHE A 135 -9.07 -1.20 -3.63
CA PHE A 135 -9.72 -1.86 -2.50
C PHE A 135 -10.02 -0.87 -1.38
N TYR A 136 -9.05 -0.06 -0.96
CA TYR A 136 -9.23 0.82 0.21
C TYR A 136 -9.66 2.23 -0.17
N ARG A 137 -9.15 2.75 -1.30
CA ARG A 137 -9.47 4.09 -1.82
C ARG A 137 -10.42 3.92 -2.99
N GLY A 138 -10.86 5.02 -3.59
CA GLY A 138 -11.91 4.93 -4.61
C GLY A 138 -13.27 4.65 -3.96
N TYR A 139 -13.89 3.50 -4.29
CA TYR A 139 -15.30 3.27 -4.01
C TYR A 139 -15.66 3.28 -2.50
N PRO A 140 -15.11 2.41 -1.64
CA PRO A 140 -15.60 2.30 -0.26
C PRO A 140 -15.34 3.57 0.54
N LEU A 141 -14.15 4.17 0.42
CA LEU A 141 -13.82 5.44 1.08
C LEU A 141 -14.75 6.57 0.63
N THR A 142 -15.06 6.67 -0.67
CA THR A 142 -15.99 7.69 -1.19
C THR A 142 -17.40 7.51 -0.63
N ARG A 143 -17.89 6.27 -0.56
CA ARG A 143 -19.24 5.96 -0.06
C ARG A 143 -19.38 6.13 1.45
N TYR A 144 -18.35 5.81 2.22
CA TYR A 144 -18.32 6.14 3.64
C TYR A 144 -18.30 7.66 3.85
N LYS A 145 -17.53 8.39 3.04
CA LYS A 145 -17.53 9.87 3.07
C LYS A 145 -18.92 10.43 2.76
N ASP A 146 -19.62 9.90 1.77
CA ASP A 146 -20.98 10.34 1.44
C ASP A 146 -22.01 10.00 2.53
N SER A 147 -21.75 9.01 3.38
CA SER A 147 -22.66 8.60 4.46
C SER A 147 -22.39 9.29 5.79
N PHE A 148 -21.12 9.51 6.12
CA PHE A 148 -20.68 9.92 7.46
C PHE A 148 -19.75 11.14 7.46
N GLY A 149 -19.41 11.68 6.30
CA GLY A 149 -18.40 12.73 6.15
C GLY A 149 -16.97 12.18 6.13
N TYR A 150 -16.03 13.08 5.83
CA TYR A 150 -14.63 12.73 5.62
C TYR A 150 -13.95 12.11 6.85
N LEU A 151 -14.12 12.71 8.03
CA LEU A 151 -13.46 12.26 9.26
C LEU A 151 -13.81 10.80 9.58
N TRP A 152 -15.10 10.47 9.58
CA TRP A 152 -15.57 9.12 9.88
C TRP A 152 -15.18 8.11 8.81
N ALA A 153 -15.16 8.52 7.53
CA ALA A 153 -14.67 7.65 6.46
C ALA A 153 -13.18 7.26 6.67
N ILE A 154 -12.35 8.23 7.08
CA ILE A 154 -10.93 7.99 7.39
C ILE A 154 -10.80 7.07 8.61
N ILE A 155 -11.54 7.32 9.69
CA ILE A 155 -11.50 6.49 10.91
C ILE A 155 -11.91 5.04 10.59
N ILE A 156 -12.98 4.84 9.82
CA ILE A 156 -13.43 3.50 9.43
C ILE A 156 -12.34 2.78 8.62
N MET A 157 -11.74 3.44 7.63
CA MET A 157 -10.68 2.85 6.83
C MET A 157 -9.39 2.62 7.62
N PHE A 158 -9.03 3.51 8.54
CA PHE A 158 -7.92 3.32 9.49
C PHE A 158 -8.12 2.03 10.29
N LEU A 159 -9.28 1.86 10.93
CA LEU A 159 -9.56 0.66 11.73
C LEU A 159 -9.57 -0.60 10.88
N PHE A 160 -10.18 -0.54 9.69
CA PHE A 160 -10.25 -1.66 8.77
C PHE A 160 -8.85 -2.11 8.31
N VAL A 161 -8.01 -1.19 7.84
CA VAL A 161 -6.66 -1.51 7.36
C VAL A 161 -5.75 -1.96 8.51
N SER A 162 -5.85 -1.32 9.68
CA SER A 162 -5.12 -1.74 10.88
C SER A 162 -5.47 -3.17 11.24
N LEU A 163 -6.75 -3.48 11.47
CA LEU A 163 -7.20 -4.83 11.85
C LEU A 163 -6.85 -5.88 10.79
N LYS A 164 -6.99 -5.54 9.51
CA LYS A 164 -6.63 -6.44 8.41
C LYS A 164 -5.14 -6.76 8.38
N SER A 165 -4.29 -5.86 8.88
CA SER A 165 -2.84 -6.05 8.93
C SER A 165 -2.39 -6.99 10.06
N TYR A 166 -3.34 -7.54 10.84
CA TYR A 166 -3.07 -8.58 11.81
C TYR A 166 -2.42 -9.80 11.16
N SER A 167 -1.33 -10.28 11.76
CA SER A 167 -0.62 -11.48 11.32
C SER A 167 -0.50 -12.44 12.51
N PRO A 168 -1.08 -13.67 12.43
CA PRO A 168 -1.09 -14.63 13.53
C PRO A 168 0.29 -15.06 14.08
N GLY A 169 1.36 -14.81 13.33
CA GLY A 169 2.74 -15.10 13.76
C GLY A 169 3.47 -13.95 14.45
N LEU A 170 2.86 -12.77 14.52
CA LEU A 170 3.45 -11.60 15.17
C LEU A 170 2.84 -11.41 16.57
N SER A 171 3.65 -10.96 17.51
CA SER A 171 3.22 -10.66 18.88
C SER A 171 3.90 -9.40 19.43
N GLY A 172 3.40 -8.91 20.56
CA GLY A 172 3.98 -7.78 21.29
C GLY A 172 4.13 -6.50 20.45
N GLU A 173 5.28 -5.85 20.59
CA GLU A 173 5.62 -4.59 19.93
C GLU A 173 5.63 -4.71 18.40
N LEU A 174 6.05 -5.84 17.84
CA LEU A 174 6.07 -6.05 16.39
C LEU A 174 4.67 -6.14 15.81
N LEU A 175 3.75 -6.84 16.50
CA LEU A 175 2.33 -6.84 16.11
C LEU A 175 1.74 -5.44 16.22
N PHE A 176 2.06 -4.69 17.28
CA PHE A 176 1.58 -3.31 17.45
C PHE A 176 1.97 -2.43 16.25
N TYR A 177 3.25 -2.43 15.84
CA TYR A 177 3.68 -1.64 14.67
C TYR A 177 3.11 -2.16 13.35
N ALA A 178 2.96 -3.47 13.19
CA ALA A 178 2.35 -4.08 12.00
C ALA A 178 0.88 -3.66 11.81
N LEU A 179 0.16 -3.38 12.90
CA LEU A 179 -1.20 -2.83 12.86
C LEU A 179 -1.18 -1.31 12.68
N LEU A 180 -0.35 -0.61 13.46
CA LEU A 180 -0.37 0.85 13.56
C LEU A 180 0.10 1.53 12.26
N ILE A 181 1.23 1.10 11.69
CA ILE A 181 1.87 1.82 10.57
C ILE A 181 0.97 1.81 9.32
N PRO A 182 0.40 0.68 8.86
CA PRO A 182 -0.55 0.67 7.75
C PRO A 182 -1.82 1.49 8.03
N GLY A 183 -2.28 1.50 9.29
CA GLY A 183 -3.36 2.36 9.74
C GLY A 183 -3.03 3.85 9.55
N LEU A 184 -1.92 4.32 10.11
CA LEU A 184 -1.50 5.72 10.02
C LEU A 184 -1.28 6.16 8.56
N HIS A 185 -0.64 5.32 7.75
CA HIS A 185 -0.55 5.56 6.31
C HIS A 185 -1.93 5.68 5.66
N THR A 186 -2.93 4.96 6.16
CA THR A 186 -4.30 5.07 5.66
C THR A 186 -4.92 6.43 5.87
N ILE A 187 -4.63 7.10 6.98
CA ILE A 187 -5.05 8.48 7.22
C ILE A 187 -4.44 9.39 6.16
N PHE A 188 -3.11 9.38 6.06
CA PHE A 188 -2.35 10.19 5.11
C PHE A 188 -2.82 10.01 3.64
N PHE A 189 -2.88 8.78 3.16
CA PHE A 189 -3.30 8.47 1.78
C PHE A 189 -4.75 8.88 1.52
N SER A 190 -5.64 8.76 2.52
CA SER A 190 -7.05 9.15 2.36
C SER A 190 -7.20 10.66 2.20
N ILE A 191 -6.43 11.46 2.95
CA ILE A 191 -6.47 12.93 2.82
C ILE A 191 -5.95 13.35 1.43
N ILE A 192 -4.85 12.76 0.96
CA ILE A 192 -4.32 13.02 -0.39
C ILE A 192 -5.34 12.65 -1.47
N TYR A 193 -5.99 11.49 -1.33
CA TYR A 193 -7.04 11.08 -2.26
C TYR A 193 -8.20 12.09 -2.29
N PHE A 194 -8.69 12.54 -1.13
CA PHE A 194 -9.77 13.51 -1.06
C PHE A 194 -9.39 14.89 -1.61
N LYS A 195 -8.16 15.33 -1.34
CA LYS A 195 -7.65 16.63 -1.81
C LYS A 195 -7.45 16.65 -3.32
N THR A 196 -6.79 15.64 -3.86
CA THR A 196 -6.49 15.56 -5.30
C THR A 196 -7.71 15.14 -6.13
N LYS A 197 -8.68 14.44 -5.51
CA LYS A 197 -9.83 13.79 -6.16
C LYS A 197 -9.38 12.87 -7.31
N ARG A 198 -8.17 12.31 -7.19
CA ARG A 198 -7.50 11.55 -8.26
C ARG A 198 -6.81 10.33 -7.65
N LEU A 199 -7.24 9.14 -8.07
CA LEU A 199 -6.66 7.89 -7.58
C LEU A 199 -5.20 7.74 -8.03
N GLY A 200 -4.84 8.31 -9.18
CA GLY A 200 -3.47 8.28 -9.71
C GLY A 200 -2.44 8.83 -8.73
N ALA A 201 -2.75 9.91 -8.01
CA ALA A 201 -1.87 10.49 -7.00
C ALA A 201 -1.60 9.50 -5.84
N ALA A 202 -2.65 8.88 -5.32
CA ALA A 202 -2.55 7.90 -4.22
C ALA A 202 -1.77 6.65 -4.66
N VAL A 203 -2.07 6.11 -5.85
CA VAL A 203 -1.36 4.94 -6.41
C VAL A 203 0.11 5.27 -6.62
N GLY A 204 0.43 6.41 -7.23
CA GLY A 204 1.80 6.83 -7.46
C GLY A 204 2.59 6.93 -6.16
N LEU A 205 2.02 7.62 -5.18
CA LEU A 205 2.63 7.80 -3.87
C LEU A 205 2.88 6.47 -3.14
N HIS A 206 1.90 5.58 -3.15
CA HIS A 206 2.02 4.25 -2.56
C HIS A 206 3.10 3.43 -3.27
N THR A 207 3.09 3.42 -4.62
CA THR A 207 4.10 2.72 -5.42
C THR A 207 5.50 3.26 -5.18
N GLY A 208 5.68 4.59 -5.09
CA GLY A 208 6.97 5.18 -4.79
C GLY A 208 7.48 4.82 -3.39
N ALA A 209 6.59 4.88 -2.40
CA ALA A 209 6.87 4.50 -1.02
C ALA A 209 7.30 3.02 -0.88
N ASN A 210 6.54 2.11 -1.48
CA ASN A 210 6.86 0.69 -1.46
C ASN A 210 8.11 0.38 -2.30
N PHE A 211 8.29 1.02 -3.45
CA PHE A 211 9.46 0.82 -4.29
C PHE A 211 10.77 1.17 -3.57
N ILE A 212 10.85 2.35 -2.95
CA ILE A 212 12.05 2.78 -2.24
C ILE A 212 12.34 1.91 -1.00
N THR A 213 11.32 1.36 -0.34
CA THR A 213 11.48 0.53 0.88
C THR A 213 11.59 -0.97 0.66
N ILE A 214 11.25 -1.46 -0.53
CA ILE A 214 11.28 -2.90 -0.83
C ILE A 214 12.38 -3.19 -1.86
N SER A 215 12.54 -2.32 -2.86
CA SER A 215 13.48 -2.55 -3.97
C SER A 215 14.79 -1.77 -3.85
N ILE A 216 14.86 -0.74 -2.99
CA ILE A 216 16.08 0.06 -2.79
C ILE A 216 16.65 -0.15 -1.38
N PHE A 217 15.95 0.27 -0.33
CA PHE A 217 16.37 0.11 1.07
C PHE A 217 15.63 -1.05 1.73
N ASP A 218 16.19 -2.25 1.65
CA ASP A 218 15.47 -3.47 2.01
C ASP A 218 16.10 -4.18 3.20
N LEU A 219 15.39 -4.16 4.33
CA LEU A 219 15.78 -4.87 5.56
C LEU A 219 15.38 -6.35 5.58
N ARG A 220 14.70 -6.86 4.53
CA ARG A 220 14.34 -8.28 4.48
C ARG A 220 15.59 -9.11 4.22
N VAL A 221 15.70 -10.23 4.94
CA VAL A 221 16.72 -11.23 4.65
C VAL A 221 16.43 -11.84 3.28
N THR A 222 17.46 -11.95 2.43
CA THR A 222 17.33 -12.54 1.10
C THR A 222 16.82 -13.97 1.18
N ASN A 223 15.70 -14.23 0.49
CA ASN A 223 15.07 -15.54 0.43
C ASN A 223 14.74 -15.89 -1.03
N PRO A 224 15.05 -17.09 -1.54
CA PRO A 224 14.69 -17.49 -2.91
C PRO A 224 13.16 -17.51 -3.15
N ASN A 225 12.36 -17.69 -2.11
CA ASN A 225 10.90 -17.71 -2.15
C ASN A 225 10.27 -16.35 -1.77
N GLN A 226 10.96 -15.23 -1.99
CA GLN A 226 10.34 -13.92 -1.83
C GLN A 226 9.56 -13.52 -3.09
N ALA A 227 8.38 -12.90 -2.90
CA ALA A 227 7.54 -12.47 -4.02
C ALA A 227 8.23 -11.39 -4.88
N ILE A 228 8.90 -10.45 -4.22
CA ILE A 228 9.71 -9.39 -4.81
C ILE A 228 11.16 -9.64 -4.39
N PRO A 229 12.11 -9.76 -5.33
CA PRO A 229 13.54 -9.91 -5.03
C PRO A 229 14.05 -8.87 -4.03
N SER A 230 15.17 -9.19 -3.36
CA SER A 230 15.76 -8.28 -2.39
C SER A 230 16.21 -6.97 -3.03
N GLY A 231 16.10 -5.89 -2.27
CA GLY A 231 16.49 -4.55 -2.71
C GLY A 231 18.00 -4.36 -2.86
N ILE A 232 18.39 -3.15 -3.26
CA ILE A 232 19.78 -2.79 -3.56
C ILE A 232 20.65 -2.76 -2.30
N PHE A 233 20.14 -2.14 -1.23
CA PHE A 233 20.85 -1.93 0.01
C PHE A 233 20.30 -2.82 1.12
N ASP A 234 21.19 -3.32 1.96
CA ASP A 234 20.88 -4.04 3.20
C ASP A 234 21.50 -3.31 4.40
N SER A 235 21.10 -3.70 5.60
CA SER A 235 21.80 -3.33 6.83
C SER A 235 23.16 -4.03 6.91
N ASN A 236 24.19 -3.34 7.40
CA ASN A 236 25.49 -3.93 7.70
C ASN A 236 25.49 -4.81 8.96
N VAL A 237 24.39 -4.83 9.71
CA VAL A 237 24.18 -5.65 10.90
C VAL A 237 22.87 -6.44 10.79
N ALA A 238 22.76 -7.54 11.52
CA ALA A 238 21.56 -8.36 11.53
C ALA A 238 20.38 -7.59 12.14
N VAL A 239 19.24 -7.53 11.43
CA VAL A 239 18.10 -6.66 11.77
C VAL A 239 17.43 -7.05 13.09
N ASP A 240 17.49 -8.33 13.46
CA ASP A 240 16.98 -8.87 14.72
C ASP A 240 17.79 -8.41 15.95
N THR A 241 18.99 -7.88 15.74
CA THR A 241 19.81 -7.28 16.81
C THR A 241 19.49 -5.80 17.07
N LEU A 242 18.72 -5.17 16.19
CA LEU A 242 18.37 -3.76 16.28
C LEU A 242 17.19 -3.52 17.22
N SER A 243 17.15 -2.35 17.86
CA SER A 243 15.97 -1.92 18.60
C SER A 243 14.76 -1.78 17.66
N LEU A 244 13.71 -2.56 17.90
CA LEU A 244 12.50 -2.52 17.09
C LEU A 244 11.86 -1.13 17.10
N THR A 245 11.77 -0.48 18.26
CA THR A 245 11.33 0.92 18.37
C THR A 245 12.19 1.84 17.50
N ALA A 246 13.51 1.75 17.54
CA ALA A 246 14.37 2.60 16.72
C ALA A 246 14.18 2.38 15.21
N VAL A 247 13.90 1.13 14.82
CA VAL A 247 13.61 0.74 13.43
C VAL A 247 12.22 1.22 12.99
N GLN A 248 11.21 1.19 13.87
CA GLN A 248 9.81 1.42 13.50
C GLN A 248 9.33 2.86 13.72
N MET A 249 9.85 3.57 14.73
CA MET A 249 9.40 4.92 15.09
C MET A 249 9.55 5.96 13.98
N PRO A 250 10.59 5.96 13.14
CA PRO A 250 10.67 6.89 12.01
C PRO A 250 9.45 6.82 11.09
N TRP A 251 8.89 5.62 10.86
CA TRP A 251 7.67 5.44 10.08
C TRP A 251 6.45 6.02 10.79
N VAL A 252 6.31 5.77 12.09
CA VAL A 252 5.19 6.29 12.91
C VAL A 252 5.21 7.82 12.95
N VAL A 253 6.38 8.41 13.19
CA VAL A 253 6.58 9.86 13.25
C VAL A 253 6.27 10.48 11.89
N MET A 254 6.82 9.93 10.80
CA MET A 254 6.55 10.43 9.46
C MET A 254 5.07 10.35 9.11
N ALA A 255 4.43 9.19 9.31
CA ALA A 255 3.00 9.03 8.99
C ALA A 255 2.11 9.98 9.80
N SER A 256 2.43 10.21 11.07
CA SER A 256 1.71 11.14 11.94
C SER A 256 1.91 12.60 11.51
N LEU A 257 3.17 13.03 11.32
CA LEU A 257 3.49 14.39 10.89
C LEU A 257 2.90 14.71 9.53
N LEU A 258 3.02 13.80 8.57
CA LEU A 258 2.43 13.98 7.25
C LEU A 258 0.90 14.03 7.31
N SER A 259 0.27 13.20 8.14
CA SER A 259 -1.19 13.28 8.32
C SER A 259 -1.63 14.65 8.83
N ILE A 260 -0.90 15.23 9.78
CA ILE A 260 -1.16 16.58 10.31
C ILE A 260 -0.93 17.65 9.23
N VAL A 261 0.23 17.62 8.57
CA VAL A 261 0.58 18.62 7.54
C VAL A 261 -0.41 18.59 6.38
N VAL A 262 -0.74 17.40 5.88
CA VAL A 262 -1.68 17.24 4.76
C VAL A 262 -3.11 17.61 5.21
N TYR A 263 -3.50 17.35 6.45
CA TYR A 263 -4.79 17.82 6.99
C TYR A 263 -4.90 19.35 6.94
N PHE A 264 -3.90 20.07 7.41
CA PHE A 264 -3.91 21.55 7.36
C PHE A 264 -3.79 22.09 5.94
N TRP A 265 -3.06 21.40 5.05
CA TRP A 265 -3.05 21.73 3.63
C TRP A 265 -4.43 21.53 2.97
N TRP A 266 -5.18 20.52 3.42
CA TRP A 266 -6.52 20.28 2.93
C TRP A 266 -7.52 21.35 3.39
N GLN A 267 -7.44 21.82 4.64
CA GLN A 267 -8.32 22.86 5.21
C GLN A 267 -8.13 24.27 4.63
N LYS A 268 -7.03 24.55 3.91
CA LYS A 268 -6.74 25.89 3.35
C LYS A 268 -7.52 26.23 2.05
N GLU A 269 -8.49 25.42 1.67
CA GLU A 269 -9.42 25.64 0.54
C GLU A 269 -10.86 25.70 1.04
#